data_AF-A0A6B2HCI8-F1
#
_entry.id   AF-A0A6B2HCI8-F1
#
_cell.length_a   1.000
_cell.length_b   1.000
_cell.length_c   1.000
_cell.angle_alpha   90.00
_cell.angle_beta   90.00
_cell.angle_gamma   90.00
#
_symmetry.space_group_name_H-M   'P 1'
#
loop_
_entity.id
_entity.type
_entity.pdbx_description
1 polymer ?
#
loop_
_entity_poly.entity_id
_entity_poly.type
_entity_poly.pdbx_seq_one_letter_code
_entity_poly.pdbx_strand_id
1 'polypeptide(L)'
;MKRSEFVEKGTKIKIRYKPLNGLINNTFTVILKNWVFQGFFDLSINEKIYKILFDIIGVTIAYYFGIQDAMNLIIVFLFVHTVNWVTNDHFVDNLYHLQVCKTTPEKMEAAIKYLINFTHKYDSIVYAGIYGRIARGDEVHSGTDIDIRLLKNKGLVNSIFVCFIGHYLRFMGLVKLIPIDLNIWNSPTDLLRMRKDENPLIIKDEDQISKMYAHLPNNMLVKYKRYDKRHIK
;
A
#
# COMPACT_ATOMS: atom_id res chain seq x y z
N MET A 1 -36.16 -8.50 36.92
CA MET A 1 -34.72 -8.77 37.13
C MET A 1 -34.20 -9.45 35.87
N LYS A 2 -33.03 -9.00 35.36
CA LYS A 2 -32.30 -9.25 34.08
C LYS A 2 -32.49 -10.64 33.41
N ARG A 3 -32.75 -10.69 32.08
CA ARG A 3 -31.83 -10.94 30.92
C ARG A 3 -31.12 -12.32 30.99
N SER A 4 -31.04 -13.15 29.96
CA SER A 4 -31.00 -12.92 28.51
C SER A 4 -31.15 -14.22 27.72
N GLU A 5 -31.71 -14.09 26.52
CA GLU A 5 -31.80 -15.07 25.42
C GLU A 5 -30.42 -15.50 24.90
N PHE A 6 -30.30 -16.76 24.47
CA PHE A 6 -29.23 -17.21 23.58
C PHE A 6 -29.86 -17.64 22.25
N VAL A 7 -29.61 -16.84 21.23
CA VAL A 7 -29.98 -17.06 19.84
C VAL A 7 -29.04 -18.08 19.21
N GLU A 8 -29.62 -19.05 18.50
CA GLU A 8 -28.96 -20.08 17.70
C GLU A 8 -27.90 -19.51 16.74
N LYS A 9 -26.66 -19.99 16.86
CA LYS A 9 -25.61 -19.77 15.86
C LYS A 9 -25.79 -20.76 14.71
N GLY A 10 -26.29 -20.26 13.58
CA GLY A 10 -26.18 -20.92 12.28
C GLY A 10 -24.71 -21.09 11.88
N THR A 11 -24.18 -22.29 12.09
CA THR A 11 -22.80 -22.63 11.72
C THR A 11 -22.72 -22.86 10.21
N LYS A 12 -22.29 -21.85 9.44
CA LYS A 12 -21.85 -22.06 8.05
C LYS A 12 -20.59 -22.92 8.08
N ILE A 13 -20.71 -24.17 7.65
CA ILE A 13 -19.59 -25.09 7.44
C ILE A 13 -18.69 -24.49 6.35
N LYS A 14 -17.52 -23.96 6.74
CA LYS A 14 -16.46 -23.61 5.78
C LYS A 14 -15.84 -24.90 5.27
N ILE A 15 -16.17 -25.28 4.05
CA ILE A 15 -15.48 -26.36 3.33
C ILE A 15 -14.03 -25.90 3.11
N ARG A 16 -13.10 -26.52 3.83
CA ARG A 16 -11.66 -26.23 3.79
C ARG A 16 -11.03 -27.11 2.70
N TYR A 17 -10.93 -26.59 1.48
CA TYR A 17 -10.20 -27.27 0.42
C TYR A 17 -8.68 -27.26 0.73
N LYS A 18 -8.11 -28.44 1.02
CA LYS A 18 -6.70 -28.80 0.80
C LYS A 18 -6.71 -30.27 0.37
N PRO A 19 -6.17 -30.64 -0.82
CA PRO A 19 -4.74 -30.47 -1.11
C PRO A 19 -4.43 -30.25 -2.62
N LEU A 20 -4.50 -29.01 -3.10
CA LEU A 20 -3.64 -28.52 -4.21
C LEU A 20 -2.71 -27.38 -3.76
N ASN A 21 -2.83 -27.00 -2.49
CA ASN A 21 -2.20 -25.85 -1.85
C ASN A 21 -0.72 -26.06 -1.47
N GLY A 22 -0.14 -27.24 -1.73
CA GLY A 22 1.26 -27.53 -1.37
C GLY A 22 2.27 -26.94 -2.36
N LEU A 23 1.97 -27.01 -3.67
CA LEU A 23 2.85 -26.53 -4.74
C LEU A 23 2.64 -25.04 -5.07
N ILE A 24 1.39 -24.57 -5.02
CA ILE A 24 1.02 -23.18 -5.32
C ILE A 24 1.40 -22.21 -4.18
N ASN A 25 1.59 -22.71 -2.96
CA ASN A 25 2.04 -21.91 -1.81
C ASN A 25 3.50 -22.17 -1.41
N ASN A 26 4.32 -22.74 -2.30
CA ASN A 26 5.76 -22.69 -2.09
C ASN A 26 6.19 -21.22 -2.22
N THR A 27 6.98 -20.74 -1.26
CA THR A 27 7.60 -19.41 -1.23
C THR A 27 8.14 -18.96 -2.60
N PHE A 28 8.75 -19.87 -3.35
CA PHE A 28 9.24 -19.57 -4.70
C PHE A 28 8.12 -19.13 -5.66
N THR A 29 6.99 -19.85 -5.67
CA THR A 29 5.83 -19.53 -6.51
C THR A 29 5.23 -18.16 -6.14
N VAL A 30 5.20 -17.84 -4.84
CA VAL A 30 4.71 -16.54 -4.35
C VAL A 30 5.63 -15.41 -4.81
N ILE A 31 6.94 -15.56 -4.63
CA ILE A 31 7.94 -14.58 -5.05
C ILE A 31 7.92 -14.42 -6.57
N LEU A 32 7.87 -15.52 -7.33
CA LEU A 32 7.82 -15.48 -8.79
C LEU A 32 6.55 -14.79 -9.30
N LYS A 33 5.38 -15.12 -8.72
CA LYS A 33 4.13 -14.45 -9.06
C LYS A 33 4.21 -12.96 -8.76
N ASN A 34 4.75 -12.59 -7.60
CA ASN A 34 4.91 -11.19 -7.21
C ASN A 34 5.92 -10.46 -8.11
N TRP A 35 7.01 -11.10 -8.54
CA TRP A 35 7.98 -10.54 -9.49
C TRP A 35 7.39 -10.37 -10.90
N VAL A 36 6.65 -11.37 -11.42
CA VAL A 36 6.05 -11.30 -12.76
C VAL A 36 4.94 -10.25 -12.80
N PHE A 37 4.03 -10.27 -11.82
CA PHE A 37 2.84 -9.44 -11.88
C PHE A 37 2.96 -8.13 -11.12
N GLN A 38 3.91 -7.95 -10.21
CA GLN A 38 4.11 -6.70 -9.44
C GLN A 38 2.82 -6.06 -8.90
N GLY A 39 1.91 -6.86 -8.35
CA GLY A 39 0.60 -6.38 -7.86
C GLY A 39 -0.32 -5.76 -8.93
N PHE A 40 0.01 -5.90 -10.22
CA PHE A 40 -0.56 -5.11 -11.31
C PHE A 40 -2.08 -5.17 -11.40
N PHE A 41 -2.72 -6.29 -11.02
CA PHE A 41 -4.16 -6.44 -11.14
C PHE A 41 -4.95 -5.47 -10.24
N ASP A 42 -4.45 -5.18 -9.05
CA ASP A 42 -5.14 -4.34 -8.05
C ASP A 42 -4.85 -2.84 -8.21
N LEU A 43 -3.86 -2.49 -9.04
CA LEU A 43 -3.44 -1.11 -9.26
C LEU A 43 -4.44 -0.29 -10.07
N SER A 44 -4.45 1.01 -9.79
CA SER A 44 -5.12 1.99 -10.62
C SER A 44 -4.47 2.10 -12.00
N ILE A 45 -5.23 2.58 -12.99
CA ILE A 45 -4.72 2.72 -14.37
C ILE A 45 -3.49 3.63 -14.45
N ASN A 46 -3.42 4.68 -13.63
CA ASN A 46 -2.28 5.60 -13.63
C ASN A 46 -1.02 4.92 -13.08
N GLU A 47 -1.15 4.09 -12.03
CA GLU A 47 -0.02 3.31 -11.52
C GLU A 47 0.43 2.23 -12.50
N LYS A 48 -0.51 1.57 -13.20
CA LYS A 48 -0.21 0.61 -14.27
C LYS A 48 0.62 1.26 -15.38
N ILE A 49 0.18 2.41 -15.86
CA ILE A 49 0.90 3.19 -16.88
C ILE A 49 2.27 3.60 -16.35
N TYR A 50 2.35 4.11 -15.12
CA TYR A 50 3.61 4.51 -14.50
C TYR A 50 4.62 3.36 -14.43
N LYS A 51 4.21 2.16 -14.00
CA LYS A 51 5.08 0.97 -13.93
C LYS A 51 5.59 0.58 -15.31
N ILE A 52 4.73 0.52 -16.32
CA ILE A 52 5.12 0.19 -17.70
C ILE A 52 6.09 1.25 -18.25
N LEU A 53 5.82 2.53 -18.03
CA LEU A 53 6.70 3.61 -18.48
C LEU A 53 8.06 3.55 -17.80
N PHE A 54 8.13 3.16 -16.53
CA PHE A 54 9.39 3.00 -15.82
C PHE A 54 10.30 1.98 -16.53
N ASP A 55 9.75 0.83 -16.91
CA ASP A 55 10.51 -0.23 -17.61
C ASP A 55 10.94 0.23 -19.01
N ILE A 56 10.02 0.84 -19.77
CA ILE A 56 10.30 1.36 -21.12
C ILE A 56 11.40 2.44 -21.07
N ILE A 57 11.33 3.38 -20.13
CA ILE A 57 12.32 4.44 -19.97
C ILE A 57 13.69 3.84 -19.66
N GLY A 58 13.78 2.87 -18.74
CA GLY A 58 15.05 2.22 -18.40
C GLY A 58 15.70 1.53 -19.60
N VAL A 59 14.91 0.77 -20.38
CA VAL A 59 15.40 0.11 -21.60
C VAL A 59 15.79 1.13 -22.67
N THR A 60 15.02 2.21 -22.83
CA THR A 60 15.30 3.27 -23.80
C THR A 60 16.60 4.01 -23.47
N ILE A 61 16.85 4.27 -22.18
CA ILE A 61 18.11 4.87 -21.71
C ILE A 61 19.29 3.96 -22.08
N ALA A 62 19.20 2.65 -21.78
CA ALA A 62 20.25 1.71 -22.13
C ALA A 62 20.54 1.65 -23.63
N TYR A 63 19.48 1.67 -24.45
CA TYR A 63 19.60 1.74 -25.90
C TYR A 63 20.34 3.00 -26.36
N TYR A 64 20.00 4.15 -25.79
CA TYR A 64 20.67 5.42 -26.08
C TYR A 64 22.16 5.40 -25.70
N PHE A 65 22.53 4.68 -24.64
CA PHE A 65 23.92 4.47 -24.22
C PHE A 65 24.64 3.34 -24.96
N GLY A 66 24.10 2.87 -26.10
CA GLY A 66 24.78 1.97 -27.02
C GLY A 66 24.48 0.49 -26.82
N ILE A 67 23.59 0.12 -25.90
CA ILE A 67 23.12 -1.27 -25.77
C ILE A 67 22.04 -1.53 -26.83
N GLN A 68 22.45 -1.93 -28.03
CA GLN A 68 21.52 -2.13 -29.15
C GLN A 68 21.26 -3.61 -29.47
N ASP A 69 22.12 -4.51 -29.00
CA ASP A 69 21.95 -5.95 -29.17
C ASP A 69 20.68 -6.45 -28.45
N ALA A 70 19.89 -7.29 -29.13
CA ALA A 70 18.60 -7.74 -28.64
C ALA A 70 18.72 -8.56 -27.33
N MET A 71 19.75 -9.40 -27.21
CA MET A 71 19.96 -10.19 -25.99
C MET A 71 20.31 -9.27 -24.81
N ASN A 72 21.19 -8.29 -25.03
CA ASN A 72 21.52 -7.31 -24.01
C ASN A 72 20.32 -6.44 -23.60
N LEU A 73 19.45 -6.06 -24.54
CA LEU A 73 18.21 -5.34 -24.23
C LEU A 73 17.23 -6.16 -23.38
N ILE A 74 17.12 -7.48 -23.64
CA ILE A 74 16.32 -8.38 -22.80
C ILE A 74 16.90 -8.42 -21.38
N ILE A 75 18.22 -8.54 -21.23
CA ILE A 75 18.89 -8.54 -19.92
C ILE A 75 18.64 -7.22 -19.19
N VAL A 76 18.75 -6.08 -19.89
CA VAL A 76 18.43 -4.76 -19.33
C VAL A 76 16.97 -4.68 -18.90
N PHE A 77 16.04 -5.13 -19.73
CA PHE A 77 14.62 -5.15 -19.38
C PHE A 77 14.38 -5.95 -18.10
N LEU A 78 14.93 -7.16 -18.00
CA LEU A 78 14.82 -8.00 -16.80
C LEU A 78 15.44 -7.32 -15.57
N PHE A 79 16.55 -6.62 -15.73
CA PHE A 79 17.19 -5.84 -14.67
C PHE A 79 16.32 -4.68 -14.21
N VAL A 80 15.84 -3.83 -15.13
CA VAL A 80 14.99 -2.67 -14.82
C VAL A 80 13.68 -3.12 -14.17
N HIS A 81 13.05 -4.17 -14.72
CA HIS A 81 11.84 -4.78 -14.16
C HIS A 81 12.09 -5.29 -12.73
N THR A 82 13.24 -5.90 -12.47
CA THR A 82 13.63 -6.35 -11.13
C THR A 82 13.85 -5.17 -10.18
N VAL A 83 14.49 -4.10 -10.63
CA VAL A 83 14.66 -2.87 -9.83
C VAL A 83 13.30 -2.27 -9.48
N ASN A 84 12.39 -2.16 -10.46
CA ASN A 84 11.03 -1.66 -10.25
C ASN A 84 10.27 -2.55 -9.23
N TRP A 85 10.36 -3.87 -9.37
CA TRP A 85 9.79 -4.81 -8.40
C TRP A 85 10.33 -4.60 -6.97
N VAL A 86 11.65 -4.49 -6.82
CA VAL A 86 12.28 -4.33 -5.50
C VAL A 86 11.89 -3.00 -4.85
N THR A 87 11.85 -1.92 -5.64
CA THR A 87 11.74 -0.53 -5.12
C THR A 87 10.32 0.01 -5.05
N ASN A 88 9.41 -0.49 -5.90
CA ASN A 88 8.07 0.06 -6.10
C ASN A 88 6.95 -0.96 -5.86
N ASP A 89 7.28 -2.17 -5.39
CA ASP A 89 6.29 -3.20 -5.09
C ASP A 89 6.39 -3.72 -3.66
N HIS A 90 5.59 -4.74 -3.36
CA HIS A 90 5.48 -5.37 -2.04
C HIS A 90 6.65 -6.31 -1.73
N PHE A 91 7.87 -5.96 -2.16
CA PHE A 91 9.06 -6.78 -1.95
C PHE A 91 9.35 -6.99 -0.45
N VAL A 92 9.09 -5.96 0.36
CA VAL A 92 9.23 -6.03 1.82
C VAL A 92 8.31 -7.11 2.41
N ASP A 93 7.09 -7.26 1.90
CA ASP A 93 6.15 -8.29 2.37
C ASP A 93 6.72 -9.70 2.12
N ASN A 94 7.43 -9.91 1.02
CA ASN A 94 8.13 -11.16 0.77
C ASN A 94 9.24 -11.41 1.82
N LEU A 95 9.96 -10.37 2.25
CA LEU A 95 10.96 -10.48 3.32
C LEU A 95 10.32 -10.85 4.66
N TYR A 96 9.11 -10.37 4.94
CA TYR A 96 8.31 -10.76 6.11
C TYR A 96 7.83 -12.20 6.03
N HIS A 97 7.35 -12.64 4.87
CA HIS A 97 7.01 -14.05 4.63
C HIS A 97 8.20 -14.98 4.84
N LEU A 98 9.41 -14.53 4.52
CA LEU A 98 10.67 -15.23 4.77
C LEU A 98 11.20 -15.07 6.21
N GLN A 99 10.54 -14.30 7.07
CA GLN A 99 10.96 -13.99 8.43
C GLN A 99 12.36 -13.33 8.53
N VAL A 100 12.80 -12.65 7.47
CA VAL A 100 14.09 -11.96 7.41
C VAL A 100 14.06 -10.63 8.17
N CYS A 101 12.88 -10.04 8.33
CA CYS A 101 12.69 -8.77 9.03
C CYS A 101 11.52 -8.81 10.03
N LYS A 102 11.53 -7.88 10.98
CA LYS A 102 10.53 -7.70 12.04
C LYS A 102 10.21 -6.21 12.21
N THR A 103 8.93 -5.86 12.18
CA THR A 103 8.43 -4.53 12.55
C THR A 103 8.18 -4.51 14.05
N THR A 104 8.70 -3.48 14.74
CA THR A 104 8.37 -3.22 16.14
C THR A 104 7.29 -2.14 16.23
N PRO A 105 6.52 -2.07 17.33
CA PRO A 105 5.54 -1.00 17.53
C PRO A 105 6.14 0.41 17.36
N GLU A 106 7.38 0.63 17.82
CA GLU A 106 8.06 1.93 17.73
C GLU A 106 8.40 2.28 16.27
N LYS A 107 8.86 1.31 15.47
CA LYS A 107 9.08 1.51 14.03
C LYS A 107 7.78 1.83 13.31
N MET A 108 6.70 1.13 13.67
CA MET A 108 5.37 1.35 13.11
C MET A 108 4.88 2.77 13.42
N GLU A 109 4.97 3.19 14.68
CA GLU A 109 4.58 4.54 15.10
C GLU A 109 5.41 5.61 14.37
N ALA A 110 6.73 5.43 14.26
CA ALA A 110 7.61 6.33 13.53
C ALA A 110 7.24 6.42 12.04
N ALA A 111 6.90 5.31 11.40
CA ALA A 111 6.46 5.28 10.01
C ALA A 111 5.13 6.00 9.81
N ILE A 112 4.15 5.79 10.69
CA ILE A 112 2.86 6.49 10.66
C ILE A 112 3.07 8.00 10.80
N LYS A 113 3.88 8.44 11.78
CA LYS A 113 4.25 9.86 11.96
C LYS A 113 4.91 10.43 10.71
N TYR A 114 5.82 9.67 10.10
CA TYR A 114 6.45 10.07 8.85
C TYR A 114 5.42 10.22 7.71
N LEU A 115 4.53 9.25 7.52
CA LEU A 115 3.50 9.28 6.48
C LEU A 115 2.56 10.47 6.64
N ILE A 116 2.13 10.77 7.87
CA ILE A 116 1.32 11.96 8.17
C ILE A 116 2.07 13.22 7.71
N ASN A 117 3.29 13.42 8.21
CA ASN A 117 4.07 14.61 7.89
C ASN A 117 4.42 14.70 6.39
N PHE A 118 4.64 13.58 5.73
CA PHE A 118 5.02 13.53 4.32
C PHE A 118 3.83 13.83 3.41
N THR A 119 2.69 13.19 3.63
CA THR A 119 1.49 13.38 2.80
C THR A 119 0.96 14.81 2.85
N HIS A 120 1.09 15.50 3.99
CA HIS A 120 0.73 16.91 4.13
C HIS A 120 1.62 17.88 3.34
N LYS A 121 2.80 17.46 2.85
CA LYS A 121 3.70 18.34 2.08
C LYS A 121 3.31 18.48 0.61
N TYR A 122 2.40 17.64 0.11
CA TYR A 122 2.10 17.56 -1.33
C TYR A 122 0.62 17.81 -1.60
N ASP A 123 0.33 18.90 -2.31
CA ASP A 123 -1.03 19.29 -2.74
C ASP A 123 -1.60 18.36 -3.84
N SER A 124 -0.74 17.54 -4.44
CA SER A 124 -1.16 16.52 -5.40
C SER A 124 -1.94 15.38 -4.74
N ILE A 125 -1.89 15.25 -3.41
CA ILE A 125 -2.67 14.29 -2.61
C ILE A 125 -3.80 15.05 -1.91
N VAL A 126 -5.06 14.75 -2.22
CA VAL A 126 -6.22 15.40 -1.58
C VAL A 126 -6.75 14.63 -0.37
N TYR A 127 -6.48 13.32 -0.32
CA TYR A 127 -6.84 12.48 0.81
C TYR A 127 -5.79 11.38 1.01
N ALA A 128 -5.54 11.06 2.28
CA ALA A 128 -4.74 9.92 2.67
C ALA A 128 -5.36 9.29 3.92
N GLY A 129 -5.57 7.97 3.86
CA GLY A 129 -6.13 7.19 4.96
C GLY A 129 -5.34 5.91 5.18
N ILE A 130 -5.12 5.56 6.45
CA ILE A 130 -4.59 4.27 6.87
C ILE A 130 -5.76 3.35 7.19
N TYR A 131 -5.73 2.13 6.66
CA TYR A 131 -6.75 1.09 6.80
C TYR A 131 -6.13 -0.13 7.50
N GLY A 132 -6.84 -1.26 7.46
CA GLY A 132 -6.29 -2.53 7.92
C GLY A 132 -6.27 -2.65 9.43
N ARG A 133 -5.36 -3.49 9.91
CA ARG A 133 -5.23 -3.85 11.34
C ARG A 133 -5.00 -2.62 12.21
N ILE A 134 -4.17 -1.69 11.74
CA ILE A 134 -3.84 -0.45 12.44
C ILE A 134 -5.10 0.39 12.67
N ALA A 135 -5.91 0.59 11.63
CA ALA A 135 -7.13 1.38 11.71
C ALA A 135 -8.21 0.72 12.58
N ARG A 136 -8.16 -0.59 12.79
CA ARG A 136 -9.09 -1.33 13.66
C ARG A 136 -8.65 -1.41 15.12
N GLY A 137 -7.44 -0.95 15.44
CA GLY A 137 -6.85 -1.11 16.77
C GLY A 137 -6.48 -2.56 17.10
N ASP A 138 -6.26 -3.39 16.09
CA ASP A 138 -5.78 -4.76 16.27
C ASP A 138 -4.33 -4.75 16.81
N GLU A 139 -3.91 -5.83 17.47
CA GLU A 139 -2.53 -5.96 17.96
C GLU A 139 -1.53 -5.95 16.79
N VAL A 140 -0.52 -5.07 16.89
CA VAL A 140 0.57 -4.95 15.92
C VAL A 140 1.58 -6.08 16.20
N HIS A 141 1.66 -7.03 15.27
CA HIS A 141 2.66 -8.09 15.31
C HIS A 141 3.80 -7.80 14.33
N SER A 142 4.83 -8.64 14.35
CA SER A 142 6.07 -8.38 13.60
C SER A 142 5.89 -8.20 12.10
N GLY A 143 4.81 -8.73 11.51
CA GLY A 143 4.51 -8.64 10.07
C GLY A 143 3.25 -7.85 9.76
N THR A 144 2.82 -6.95 10.66
CA THR A 144 1.72 -6.02 10.37
C THR A 144 2.19 -4.99 9.34
N ASP A 145 1.43 -4.87 8.26
CA ASP A 145 1.54 -3.92 7.16
C ASP A 145 0.88 -2.59 7.47
N ILE A 146 1.35 -1.53 6.79
CA ILE A 146 0.67 -0.24 6.72
C ILE A 146 -0.13 -0.19 5.42
N ASP A 147 -1.43 -0.51 5.53
CA ASP A 147 -2.39 -0.27 4.45
C ASP A 147 -2.68 1.22 4.31
N ILE A 148 -2.03 1.91 3.37
CA ILE A 148 -2.29 3.32 3.08
C ILE A 148 -2.98 3.47 1.72
N ARG A 149 -3.98 4.35 1.67
CA ARG A 149 -4.68 4.71 0.44
C ARG A 149 -4.53 6.20 0.21
N LEU A 150 -4.03 6.56 -0.96
CA LEU A 150 -3.85 7.95 -1.39
C LEU A 150 -4.89 8.26 -2.46
N LEU A 151 -5.62 9.36 -2.30
CA LEU A 151 -6.43 9.92 -3.37
C LEU A 151 -5.70 11.15 -3.92
N LYS A 152 -5.46 11.14 -5.22
CA LYS A 152 -4.80 12.24 -5.90
C LYS A 152 -5.77 13.35 -6.29
N ASN A 153 -5.24 14.55 -6.47
CA ASN A 153 -5.93 15.65 -7.12
C ASN A 153 -6.15 15.34 -8.63
N LYS A 154 -7.06 16.07 -9.27
CA LYS A 154 -7.38 15.91 -10.69
C LYS A 154 -6.21 16.34 -11.59
N GLY A 155 -6.16 15.80 -12.80
CA GLY A 155 -5.16 16.15 -13.81
C GLY A 155 -4.00 15.14 -13.94
N LEU A 156 -3.37 15.12 -15.12
CA LEU A 156 -2.31 14.17 -15.47
C LEU A 156 -1.03 14.41 -14.65
N VAL A 157 -0.64 15.67 -14.48
CA VAL A 157 0.55 16.06 -13.71
C VAL A 157 0.45 15.55 -12.26
N ASN A 158 -0.71 15.74 -11.61
CA ASN A 158 -0.97 15.20 -10.29
C ASN A 158 -0.92 13.67 -10.25
N SER A 159 -1.44 12.98 -11.29
CA SER A 159 -1.31 11.52 -11.40
C SER A 159 0.15 11.07 -11.41
N ILE A 160 0.99 11.71 -12.22
CA ILE A 160 2.40 11.37 -12.33
C ILE A 160 3.11 11.63 -10.99
N PHE A 161 2.91 12.81 -10.39
CA PHE A 161 3.52 13.15 -9.10
C PHE A 161 3.10 12.20 -7.98
N VAL A 162 1.81 11.83 -7.87
CA VAL A 162 1.38 10.90 -6.84
C VAL A 162 1.93 9.49 -7.08
N CYS A 163 2.10 9.05 -8.34
CA CYS A 163 2.80 7.79 -8.62
C CYS A 163 4.26 7.82 -8.17
N PHE A 164 4.98 8.91 -8.44
CA PHE A 164 6.34 9.11 -7.92
C PHE A 164 6.39 9.13 -6.39
N ILE A 165 5.43 9.80 -5.74
CA ILE A 165 5.30 9.80 -4.28
C ILE A 165 5.04 8.39 -3.77
N GLY A 166 4.13 7.64 -4.39
CA GLY A 166 3.83 6.25 -4.02
C GLY A 166 5.06 5.36 -4.13
N HIS A 167 5.79 5.44 -5.24
CA HIS A 167 7.07 4.75 -5.42
C HIS A 167 8.05 5.15 -4.32
N TYR A 168 8.27 6.45 -4.10
CA TYR A 168 9.19 6.92 -3.07
C TYR A 168 8.81 6.41 -1.66
N LEU A 169 7.52 6.39 -1.31
CA LEU A 169 7.07 5.86 -0.03
C LEU A 169 7.31 4.34 0.09
N ARG A 170 7.07 3.56 -0.97
CA ARG A 170 7.40 2.13 -1.00
C ARG A 170 8.91 1.89 -0.89
N PHE A 171 9.72 2.69 -1.58
CA PHE A 171 11.17 2.67 -1.48
C PHE A 171 11.64 3.02 -0.06
N MET A 172 11.04 4.01 0.60
CA MET A 172 11.31 4.31 2.01
C MET A 172 10.91 3.15 2.92
N GLY A 173 9.79 2.47 2.63
CA GLY A 173 9.41 1.21 3.27
C GLY A 173 10.48 0.13 3.12
N LEU A 174 11.02 -0.05 1.91
CA LEU A 174 12.14 -0.95 1.64
C LEU A 174 13.38 -0.62 2.49
N VAL A 175 13.83 0.64 2.45
CA VAL A 175 15.04 1.08 3.19
C VAL A 175 14.87 0.91 4.70
N LYS A 176 13.65 1.08 5.22
CA LYS A 176 13.36 0.94 6.66
C LYS A 176 12.88 -0.46 7.06
N LEU A 177 12.72 -1.37 6.09
CA LEU A 177 12.13 -2.70 6.25
C LEU A 177 10.74 -2.65 6.91
N ILE A 178 9.91 -1.71 6.45
CA ILE A 178 8.53 -1.53 6.92
C ILE A 178 7.60 -1.91 5.76
N PRO A 179 6.69 -2.88 5.96
CA PRO A 179 5.75 -3.28 4.93
C PRO A 179 4.70 -2.17 4.74
N ILE A 180 4.68 -1.58 3.55
CA ILE A 180 3.75 -0.50 3.19
C ILE A 180 2.95 -0.98 1.99
N ASP A 181 1.71 -1.40 2.22
CA ASP A 181 0.72 -1.65 1.18
C ASP A 181 0.10 -0.29 0.81
N LEU A 182 0.63 0.33 -0.24
CA LEU A 182 0.16 1.61 -0.74
C LEU A 182 -0.67 1.40 -2.00
N ASN A 183 -1.85 2.01 -2.06
CA ASN A 183 -2.64 2.10 -3.28
C ASN A 183 -3.00 3.55 -3.59
N ILE A 184 -2.90 3.95 -4.86
CA ILE A 184 -3.28 5.28 -5.35
C ILE A 184 -4.60 5.18 -6.08
N TRP A 185 -5.57 5.96 -5.64
CA TRP A 185 -6.90 6.01 -6.19
C TRP A 185 -7.12 7.24 -7.05
N ASN A 186 -7.98 7.08 -8.06
CA ASN A 186 -8.25 8.12 -9.04
C ASN A 186 -9.50 8.93 -8.70
N SER A 187 -10.40 8.33 -7.91
CA SER A 187 -11.69 8.89 -7.61
C SER A 187 -12.11 8.56 -6.18
N PRO A 188 -12.91 9.41 -5.53
CA PRO A 188 -13.56 9.06 -4.25
C PRO A 188 -14.38 7.77 -4.34
N THR A 189 -14.95 7.45 -5.51
CA THR A 189 -15.70 6.20 -5.70
C THR A 189 -14.84 4.95 -5.54
N ASP A 190 -13.51 5.04 -5.71
CA ASP A 190 -12.61 3.92 -5.43
C ASP A 190 -12.58 3.57 -3.92
N LEU A 191 -12.87 4.52 -3.03
CA LEU A 191 -13.04 4.28 -1.59
C LEU A 191 -14.21 3.32 -1.29
N LEU A 192 -15.21 3.25 -2.18
CA LEU A 192 -16.37 2.36 -2.03
C LEU A 192 -16.03 0.88 -2.21
N ARG A 193 -14.83 0.57 -2.73
CA ARG A 193 -14.31 -0.80 -2.79
C ARG A 193 -13.87 -1.30 -1.42
N MET A 194 -13.67 -0.40 -0.47
CA MET A 194 -13.29 -0.77 0.89
C MET A 194 -14.46 -1.39 1.63
N ARG A 195 -14.09 -2.19 2.63
CA ARG A 195 -15.01 -2.76 3.60
C ARG A 195 -15.80 -1.64 4.27
N LYS A 196 -17.13 -1.73 4.19
CA LYS A 196 -18.05 -0.72 4.77
C LYS A 196 -17.95 -0.67 6.29
N ASP A 197 -17.48 -1.73 6.93
CA ASP A 197 -17.29 -1.83 8.38
C ASP A 197 -15.91 -1.34 8.85
N GLU A 198 -15.06 -0.86 7.94
CA GLU A 198 -13.72 -0.38 8.25
C GLU A 198 -13.70 1.16 8.25
N ASN A 199 -13.37 1.74 9.42
CA ASN A 199 -13.20 3.18 9.56
C ASN A 199 -11.72 3.53 9.44
N PRO A 200 -11.27 4.23 8.38
CA PRO A 200 -9.87 4.57 8.22
C PRO A 200 -9.37 5.54 9.28
N LEU A 201 -8.10 5.40 9.64
CA LEU A 201 -7.35 6.47 10.28
C LEU A 201 -7.00 7.52 9.22
N ILE A 202 -7.79 8.60 9.19
CA ILE A 202 -7.64 9.67 8.21
C ILE A 202 -6.45 10.54 8.61
N ILE A 203 -5.43 10.58 7.75
CA ILE A 203 -4.21 11.36 7.96
C ILE A 203 -4.16 12.63 7.10
N LYS A 204 -4.91 12.71 5.99
CA LYS A 204 -5.10 13.92 5.19
C LYS A 204 -6.51 13.93 4.58
N ASP A 205 -7.19 15.08 4.59
CA ASP A 205 -8.53 15.23 4.01
C ASP A 205 -8.85 16.68 3.61
N GLU A 206 -8.48 17.08 2.40
CA GLU A 206 -8.71 18.44 1.89
C GLU A 206 -10.13 18.60 1.30
N ASP A 207 -10.67 17.55 0.68
CA ASP A 207 -11.97 17.56 -0.01
C ASP A 207 -13.15 17.06 0.86
N GLN A 208 -12.94 16.92 2.18
CA GLN A 208 -13.94 16.41 3.13
C GLN A 208 -14.48 15.02 2.74
N ILE A 209 -13.60 14.20 2.15
CA ILE A 209 -13.81 12.81 1.77
C ILE A 209 -14.20 11.98 2.99
N SER A 210 -13.71 12.35 4.18
CA SER A 210 -14.11 11.75 5.46
C SER A 210 -15.62 11.68 5.68
N LYS A 211 -16.41 12.58 5.08
CA LYS A 211 -17.87 12.56 5.17
C LYS A 211 -18.50 11.27 4.65
N MET A 212 -17.84 10.57 3.73
CA MET A 212 -18.30 9.26 3.26
C MET A 212 -18.31 8.22 4.39
N TYR A 213 -17.48 8.40 5.41
CA TYR A 213 -17.38 7.53 6.58
C TYR A 213 -18.18 8.04 7.79
N ALA A 214 -18.91 9.16 7.68
CA ALA A 214 -19.62 9.79 8.80
C ALA A 214 -20.73 8.92 9.42
N HIS A 215 -21.17 7.86 8.71
CA HIS A 215 -22.13 6.88 9.20
C HIS A 215 -21.51 5.83 10.13
N LEU A 216 -20.17 5.74 10.17
CA LEU A 216 -19.46 4.81 11.04
C LEU A 216 -19.25 5.44 12.42
N PRO A 217 -19.36 4.64 13.49
CA PRO A 217 -19.24 5.15 14.85
C PRO A 217 -17.88 5.83 15.03
N ASN A 218 -17.89 7.03 15.65
CA ASN A 218 -16.82 8.03 15.77
C ASN A 218 -15.51 7.56 16.45
N ASN A 219 -15.38 6.26 16.73
CA ASN A 219 -14.45 5.68 17.69
C ASN A 219 -12.99 5.81 17.27
N MET A 220 -12.70 6.03 15.98
CA MET A 220 -11.33 6.04 15.46
C MET A 220 -11.05 7.12 14.42
N LEU A 221 -11.85 8.21 14.42
CA LEU A 221 -11.28 9.50 14.05
C LEU A 221 -10.30 9.89 15.17
N VAL A 222 -9.11 9.28 15.18
CA VAL A 222 -7.96 9.94 15.78
C VAL A 222 -7.76 11.17 14.91
N LYS A 223 -8.48 12.25 15.26
CA LYS A 223 -8.06 13.57 14.89
C LYS A 223 -6.67 13.66 15.51
N TYR A 224 -5.63 13.44 14.72
CA TYR A 224 -4.32 14.05 14.93
C TYR A 224 -4.56 15.56 14.83
N LYS A 225 -5.26 16.11 15.83
CA LYS A 225 -5.59 17.52 16.00
C LYS A 225 -4.23 18.20 16.09
N ARG A 226 -3.89 18.95 15.04
CA ARG A 226 -2.76 19.89 14.98
C ARG A 226 -1.52 19.37 15.70
N TYR A 227 -0.61 18.76 14.94
CA TYR A 227 0.80 18.86 15.30
C TYR A 227 1.12 20.36 15.42
N ASP A 228 1.11 20.83 16.66
CA ASP A 228 1.39 22.20 17.03
C ASP A 228 2.82 22.50 16.56
N LYS A 229 3.02 23.58 15.81
CA LYS A 229 4.32 24.02 15.29
C LYS A 229 5.32 24.40 16.42
N ARG A 230 5.05 24.03 17.67
CA ARG A 230 5.81 24.39 18.88
C ARG A 230 6.83 23.34 19.34
N HIS A 231 7.00 22.21 18.64
CA HIS A 231 7.99 21.19 18.99
C HIS A 231 9.04 20.90 17.91
N ILE A 232 9.27 21.84 17.00
CA ILE A 232 10.53 21.93 16.26
C ILE A 232 11.33 23.06 16.93
N LYS A 233 12.14 22.69 17.92
CA LYS A 233 13.31 23.44 18.35
C LYS A 233 14.51 22.54 18.16
#